data_AF-A0A498L702-F1
#
_entry.id   AF-A0A498L702-F1
#
_cell.length_a   1.000
_cell.length_b   1.000
_cell.length_c   1.000
_cell.angle_alpha   90.00
_cell.angle_beta   90.00
_cell.angle_gamma   90.00
#
_symmetry.space_group_name_H-M   'P 1'
#
loop_
_entity.id
_entity.type
_entity.pdbx_description
1 polymer ?
#
loop_
_entity_poly.entity_id
_entity_poly.type
_entity_poly.pdbx_seq_one_letter_code
_entity_poly.pdbx_strand_id
1 'polypeptide(L)'
;MVQKKNDWSTAYCAADPVDILAAKSVLFIASFALICDVSQTKAKNTDLFNLLNITQDTKIASLERNIRDLEDEIQTMKTNGFLHTDGRGEDFKQMEVYKNHSKFMKNKVDALRLRLEERESFLNKKIKQTQDLIEEKGTLNSEICDLKDMLEVKEKKINILQKKVENLQEQLKDKDKQLDSLGDRMTSLQADSSNTDTALITLEEALSEKIEEAEMYKNENKELKSQLASLQERLSEKEACEAEHVARWNPELSERLQVLQTEAVCHKEEVEKSNAEIQRLLALLREVQSERLEQDKKIVELEKKGKEQNQKQSVNPGQAGELIPNTSRQLDDLTAALEKTRKELDATRQRLSSVQNNLSERDNELSRIRADHSKQLTEILQLKQQALLAAVSEKDGCINLLELSPMRNMSTPEDVMTLRREKERFINHQKQQDDEDGIWA
;
A
#
# COMPACT_ATOMS: atom_id res chain seq x y z
N MET A 1 -139.12 -70.97 99.41
CA MET A 1 -140.31 -70.45 100.14
C MET A 1 -141.53 -70.87 99.29
N VAL A 2 -142.59 -71.52 99.79
CA VAL A 2 -143.47 -71.14 100.93
C VAL A 2 -144.18 -69.82 100.54
N GLN A 3 -145.51 -69.72 100.41
CA GLN A 3 -146.60 -70.34 101.21
C GLN A 3 -147.97 -70.34 100.47
N LYS A 4 -149.04 -70.78 101.16
CA LYS A 4 -150.48 -70.86 100.74
C LYS A 4 -150.74 -71.97 99.70
N LYS A 5 -151.47 -73.05 100.00
CA LYS A 5 -152.60 -73.32 100.93
C LYS A 5 -153.86 -72.52 100.59
N ASN A 6 -154.86 -73.23 100.06
CA ASN A 6 -156.30 -72.93 100.11
C ASN A 6 -157.04 -74.28 100.08
N ASP A 7 -158.13 -74.38 100.83
CA ASP A 7 -158.79 -75.65 101.16
C ASP A 7 -160.01 -75.91 100.24
N TRP A 8 -160.13 -77.12 99.67
CA TRP A 8 -161.35 -77.62 99.00
C TRP A 8 -161.59 -79.10 99.36
N SER A 9 -162.15 -79.32 100.55
CA SER A 9 -162.93 -80.51 100.86
C SER A 9 -164.40 -80.10 100.98
N THR A 10 -165.33 -80.98 100.59
CA THR A 10 -166.81 -80.84 100.67
C THR A 10 -167.52 -80.30 99.41
N ALA A 11 -167.65 -81.15 98.38
CA ALA A 11 -168.77 -81.20 97.45
C ALA A 11 -168.74 -82.54 96.69
N TYR A 12 -169.90 -83.08 96.25
CA TYR A 12 -170.08 -84.33 95.47
C TYR A 12 -169.41 -85.58 96.08
N CYS A 13 -170.09 -86.51 96.76
CA CYS A 13 -171.47 -87.01 96.60
C CYS A 13 -171.78 -87.50 95.18
N ALA A 14 -171.80 -88.83 95.00
CA ALA A 14 -172.27 -89.54 93.81
C ALA A 14 -171.68 -89.08 92.46
N ALA A 15 -170.42 -89.44 92.20
CA ALA A 15 -169.88 -89.49 90.85
C ALA A 15 -169.92 -90.94 90.33
N ASP A 16 -170.44 -91.14 89.12
CA ASP A 16 -170.50 -92.44 88.46
C ASP A 16 -169.10 -92.94 88.03
N PRO A 17 -168.90 -94.24 87.76
CA PRO A 17 -167.63 -94.78 87.27
C PRO A 17 -167.15 -94.19 85.92
N VAL A 18 -167.95 -93.31 85.29
CA VAL A 18 -167.62 -92.59 84.06
C VAL A 18 -166.58 -91.47 84.30
N ASP A 19 -166.70 -90.68 85.37
CA ASP A 19 -165.89 -89.47 85.56
C ASP A 19 -164.42 -89.77 85.86
N ILE A 20 -164.14 -90.86 86.57
CA ILE A 20 -162.77 -91.33 86.83
C ILE A 20 -162.09 -91.77 85.53
N LEU A 21 -162.86 -92.26 84.54
CA LEU A 21 -162.34 -92.62 83.22
C LEU A 21 -162.03 -91.36 82.39
N ALA A 22 -162.87 -90.33 82.47
CA ALA A 22 -162.62 -89.03 81.83
C ALA A 22 -161.38 -88.33 82.39
N ALA A 23 -161.19 -88.29 83.71
CA ALA A 23 -159.98 -87.72 84.31
C ALA A 23 -158.69 -88.45 83.87
N LYS A 24 -158.75 -89.78 83.72
CA LYS A 24 -157.63 -90.58 83.20
C LYS A 24 -157.38 -90.35 81.72
N SER A 25 -158.41 -90.18 80.89
CA SER A 25 -158.22 -89.90 79.46
C SER A 25 -157.60 -88.51 79.24
N VAL A 26 -158.01 -87.50 80.00
CA VAL A 26 -157.41 -86.15 79.96
C VAL A 26 -155.93 -86.19 80.37
N LEU A 27 -155.59 -86.89 81.46
CA LEU A 27 -154.18 -87.03 81.87
C LEU A 27 -153.34 -87.86 80.88
N PHE A 28 -153.92 -88.87 80.23
CA PHE A 28 -153.25 -89.62 79.18
C PHE A 28 -153.00 -88.77 77.93
N ILE A 29 -154.00 -87.99 77.48
CA ILE A 29 -153.88 -87.05 76.35
C ILE A 29 -152.84 -85.96 76.68
N ALA A 30 -152.87 -85.38 77.87
CA ALA A 30 -151.89 -84.39 78.30
C ALA A 30 -150.46 -84.97 78.36
N SER A 31 -150.30 -86.21 78.83
CA SER A 31 -149.01 -86.90 78.84
C SER A 31 -148.51 -87.20 77.42
N PHE A 32 -149.41 -87.62 76.51
CA PHE A 32 -149.08 -87.90 75.12
C PHE A 32 -148.71 -86.61 74.37
N ALA A 33 -149.42 -85.51 74.63
CA ALA A 33 -149.08 -84.18 74.11
C ALA A 33 -147.69 -83.72 74.59
N LEU A 34 -147.38 -83.87 75.89
CA LEU A 34 -146.06 -83.53 76.43
C LEU A 34 -144.94 -84.39 75.83
N ILE A 35 -145.20 -85.68 75.60
CA ILE A 35 -144.24 -86.60 74.93
C ILE A 35 -144.05 -86.18 73.46
N CYS A 36 -145.11 -85.78 72.76
CA CYS A 36 -145.01 -85.20 71.42
C CYS A 36 -144.17 -83.91 71.41
N ASP A 37 -144.41 -82.98 72.32
CA ASP A 37 -143.65 -81.72 72.42
C ASP A 37 -142.16 -81.96 72.76
N VAL A 38 -141.87 -82.88 73.69
CA VAL A 38 -140.48 -83.27 74.04
C VAL A 38 -139.79 -83.97 72.87
N SER A 39 -140.49 -84.83 72.13
CA SER A 39 -139.96 -85.49 70.94
C SER A 39 -139.73 -84.49 69.80
N GLN A 40 -140.65 -83.55 69.59
CA GLN A 40 -140.57 -82.55 68.52
C GLN A 40 -139.53 -81.45 68.84
N THR A 41 -139.33 -81.07 70.11
CA THR A 41 -138.21 -80.21 70.52
C THR A 41 -136.88 -80.93 70.43
N LYS A 42 -136.80 -82.23 70.75
CA LYS A 42 -135.59 -83.04 70.53
C LYS A 42 -135.23 -83.12 69.05
N ALA A 43 -136.20 -83.35 68.17
CA ALA A 43 -136.02 -83.35 66.72
C ALA A 43 -135.47 -81.99 66.22
N LYS A 44 -136.13 -80.87 66.58
CA LYS A 44 -135.67 -79.51 66.28
C LYS A 44 -134.25 -79.24 66.78
N ASN A 45 -133.85 -79.79 67.92
CA ASN A 45 -132.50 -79.66 68.45
C ASN A 45 -131.47 -80.45 67.63
N THR A 46 -131.79 -81.67 67.18
CA THR A 46 -130.93 -82.40 66.22
C THR A 46 -130.85 -81.71 64.87
N ASP A 47 -131.94 -81.12 64.37
CA ASP A 47 -131.94 -80.39 63.10
C ASP A 47 -131.08 -79.12 63.19
N LEU A 48 -131.19 -78.36 64.29
CA LEU A 48 -130.31 -77.22 64.58
C LEU A 48 -128.84 -77.62 64.72
N PHE A 49 -128.54 -78.74 65.39
CA PHE A 49 -127.18 -79.23 65.56
C PHE A 49 -126.56 -79.68 64.22
N ASN A 50 -127.33 -80.40 63.40
CA ASN A 50 -126.91 -80.81 62.06
C ASN A 50 -126.68 -79.59 61.15
N LEU A 51 -127.57 -78.59 61.19
CA LEU A 51 -127.42 -77.35 60.44
C LEU A 51 -126.18 -76.55 60.90
N LEU A 52 -125.92 -76.51 62.21
CA LEU A 52 -124.74 -75.86 62.78
C LEU A 52 -123.45 -76.52 62.28
N ASN A 53 -123.34 -77.84 62.36
CA ASN A 53 -122.18 -78.57 61.83
C ASN A 53 -121.99 -78.30 60.34
N ILE A 54 -123.04 -78.37 59.52
CA ILE A 54 -122.94 -78.07 58.07
C ILE A 54 -122.44 -76.63 57.82
N THR A 55 -122.88 -75.64 58.61
CA THR A 55 -122.34 -74.27 58.51
C THR A 55 -120.90 -74.11 59.02
N GLN A 56 -120.45 -74.95 59.96
CA GLN A 56 -119.06 -74.98 60.41
C GLN A 56 -118.15 -75.67 59.39
N ASP A 57 -118.52 -76.85 58.90
CA ASP A 57 -117.77 -77.62 57.90
C ASP A 57 -117.62 -76.86 56.58
N THR A 58 -118.70 -76.22 56.10
CA THR A 58 -118.63 -75.35 54.91
C THR A 58 -117.75 -74.12 55.14
N LYS A 59 -117.71 -73.58 56.37
CA LYS A 59 -116.81 -72.47 56.71
C LYS A 59 -115.35 -72.92 56.79
N ILE A 60 -115.07 -74.09 57.39
CA ILE A 60 -113.73 -74.71 57.42
C ILE A 60 -113.24 -74.94 55.99
N ALA A 61 -114.02 -75.61 55.14
CA ALA A 61 -113.68 -75.83 53.74
C ALA A 61 -113.51 -74.53 52.92
N SER A 62 -114.13 -73.41 53.34
CA SER A 62 -113.85 -72.08 52.74
C SER A 62 -112.48 -71.54 53.14
N LEU A 63 -112.07 -71.73 54.40
CA LEU A 63 -110.77 -71.28 54.90
C LEU A 63 -109.63 -72.17 54.39
N GLU A 64 -109.84 -73.48 54.31
CA GLU A 64 -108.87 -74.43 53.75
C GLU A 64 -108.58 -74.21 52.26
N ARG A 65 -109.57 -73.73 51.47
CA ARG A 65 -109.31 -73.26 50.11
C ARG A 65 -108.52 -71.96 50.13
N ASN A 66 -109.00 -70.92 50.81
CA ASN A 66 -108.30 -69.64 50.88
C ASN A 66 -106.85 -69.76 51.35
N ILE A 67 -106.55 -70.65 52.31
CA ILE A 67 -105.17 -70.94 52.74
C ILE A 67 -104.36 -71.56 51.60
N ARG A 68 -104.90 -72.58 50.92
CA ARG A 68 -104.23 -73.24 49.79
C ARG A 68 -104.03 -72.31 48.59
N ASP A 69 -105.02 -71.49 48.27
CA ASP A 69 -104.95 -70.51 47.20
C ASP A 69 -103.86 -69.45 47.50
N LEU A 70 -103.72 -69.03 48.77
CA LEU A 70 -102.63 -68.15 49.24
C LEU A 70 -101.28 -68.86 49.30
N GLU A 71 -101.23 -70.16 49.64
CA GLU A 71 -100.01 -70.96 49.60
C GLU A 71 -99.52 -71.13 48.15
N ASP A 72 -100.40 -71.40 47.20
CA ASP A 72 -100.10 -71.46 45.76
C ASP A 72 -99.73 -70.07 45.19
N GLU A 73 -100.34 -68.98 45.66
CA GLU A 73 -99.90 -67.60 45.34
C GLU A 73 -98.48 -67.31 45.88
N ILE A 74 -98.17 -67.75 47.11
CA ILE A 74 -96.84 -67.64 47.69
C ILE A 74 -95.81 -68.51 46.96
N GLN A 75 -96.19 -69.72 46.52
CA GLN A 75 -95.30 -70.59 45.75
C GLN A 75 -95.09 -70.07 44.33
N THR A 76 -96.12 -69.55 43.66
CA THR A 76 -95.97 -68.92 42.34
C THR A 76 -95.16 -67.62 42.42
N MET A 77 -95.28 -66.80 43.47
CA MET A 77 -94.37 -65.67 43.68
C MET A 77 -92.91 -66.09 43.97
N LYS A 78 -92.67 -67.31 44.50
CA LYS A 78 -91.33 -67.88 44.64
C LYS A 78 -90.79 -68.44 43.32
N THR A 79 -91.58 -69.18 42.55
CA THR A 79 -91.12 -69.79 41.28
C THR A 79 -91.05 -68.81 40.11
N ASN A 80 -91.87 -67.75 40.10
CA ASN A 80 -91.77 -66.63 39.16
C ASN A 80 -90.61 -65.67 39.49
N GLY A 81 -89.68 -66.05 40.37
CA GLY A 81 -88.44 -65.33 40.66
C GLY A 81 -88.55 -64.02 41.44
N PHE A 82 -89.77 -63.51 41.68
CA PHE A 82 -90.01 -62.22 42.34
C PHE A 82 -89.44 -62.14 43.78
N LEU A 83 -89.24 -63.30 44.42
CA LEU A 83 -88.63 -63.45 45.74
C LEU A 83 -87.22 -64.08 45.72
N HIS A 84 -86.59 -64.28 44.56
CA HIS A 84 -85.22 -64.79 44.49
C HIS A 84 -84.21 -63.73 44.93
N THR A 85 -83.59 -63.95 46.10
CA THR A 85 -82.51 -63.09 46.61
C THR A 85 -81.22 -63.15 45.78
N ASP A 86 -81.06 -64.19 44.96
CA ASP A 86 -79.84 -64.50 44.20
C ASP A 86 -79.63 -63.54 43.01
N GLY A 87 -80.71 -63.18 42.30
CA GLY A 87 -80.66 -62.21 41.20
C GLY A 87 -80.15 -60.83 41.62
N ARG A 88 -80.44 -60.39 42.86
CA ARG A 88 -79.86 -59.17 43.44
C ARG A 88 -78.34 -59.25 43.63
N GLY A 89 -77.79 -60.45 43.74
CA GLY A 89 -76.35 -60.69 43.72
C GLY A 89 -75.75 -60.52 42.31
N GLU A 90 -76.52 -60.79 41.25
CA GLU A 90 -76.10 -60.57 39.86
C GLU A 90 -76.20 -59.08 39.47
N ASP A 91 -77.30 -58.41 39.84
CA ASP A 91 -77.42 -56.95 39.74
C ASP A 91 -76.27 -56.23 40.46
N PHE A 92 -75.87 -56.71 41.65
CA PHE A 92 -74.76 -56.15 42.41
C PHE A 92 -73.40 -56.36 41.72
N LYS A 93 -73.14 -57.55 41.15
CA LYS A 93 -71.95 -57.81 40.32
C LYS A 93 -71.93 -56.87 39.11
N GLN A 94 -73.05 -56.74 38.40
CA GLN A 94 -73.19 -55.88 37.22
C GLN A 94 -73.01 -54.40 37.58
N MET A 95 -73.54 -53.95 38.71
CA MET A 95 -73.34 -52.60 39.23
C MET A 95 -71.86 -52.32 39.56
N GLU A 96 -71.15 -53.25 40.21
CA GLU A 96 -69.73 -53.06 40.50
C GLU A 96 -68.86 -53.14 39.23
N VAL A 97 -69.25 -53.92 38.21
CA VAL A 97 -68.64 -53.90 36.87
C VAL A 97 -68.84 -52.53 36.20
N TYR A 98 -70.06 -51.99 36.15
CA TYR A 98 -70.31 -50.65 35.60
C TYR A 98 -69.56 -49.55 36.37
N LYS A 99 -69.53 -49.64 37.70
CA LYS A 99 -68.81 -48.72 38.59
C LYS A 99 -67.29 -48.77 38.35
N ASN A 100 -66.70 -49.95 38.15
CA ASN A 100 -65.28 -50.06 37.83
C ASN A 100 -64.95 -49.68 36.38
N HIS A 101 -65.84 -49.97 35.42
CA HIS A 101 -65.72 -49.45 34.06
C HIS A 101 -65.81 -47.90 34.04
N SER A 102 -66.71 -47.30 34.81
CA SER A 102 -66.82 -45.84 34.97
C SER A 102 -65.56 -45.24 35.59
N LYS A 103 -65.01 -45.81 36.68
CA LYS A 103 -63.69 -45.41 37.23
C LYS A 103 -62.58 -45.51 36.17
N PHE A 104 -62.51 -46.62 35.44
CA PHE A 104 -61.50 -46.82 34.39
C PHE A 104 -61.61 -45.78 33.26
N MET A 105 -62.82 -45.53 32.77
CA MET A 105 -63.08 -44.52 31.74
C MET A 105 -62.79 -43.10 32.24
N LYS A 106 -63.15 -42.77 33.50
CA LYS A 106 -62.76 -41.50 34.12
C LYS A 106 -61.25 -41.35 34.18
N ASN A 107 -60.53 -42.34 34.72
CA ASN A 107 -59.06 -42.29 34.81
C ASN A 107 -58.41 -42.16 33.43
N LYS A 108 -58.98 -42.80 32.40
CA LYS A 108 -58.51 -42.68 31.01
C LYS A 108 -58.78 -41.29 30.42
N VAL A 109 -59.91 -40.67 30.73
CA VAL A 109 -60.22 -39.28 30.33
C VAL A 109 -59.30 -38.28 31.06
N ASP A 110 -59.11 -38.44 32.36
CA ASP A 110 -58.26 -37.53 33.15
C ASP A 110 -56.77 -37.66 32.77
N ALA A 111 -56.29 -38.86 32.44
CA ALA A 111 -54.96 -39.06 31.86
C ALA A 111 -54.81 -38.46 30.44
N LEU A 112 -55.87 -38.44 29.64
CA LEU A 112 -55.89 -37.77 28.33
C LEU A 112 -55.93 -36.24 28.47
N ARG A 113 -56.58 -35.70 29.50
CA ARG A 113 -56.58 -34.25 29.83
C ARG A 113 -55.19 -33.77 30.20
N LEU A 114 -54.52 -34.41 31.16
CA LEU A 114 -53.15 -34.06 31.54
C LEU A 114 -52.19 -34.10 30.33
N ARG A 115 -52.32 -35.12 29.48
CA ARG A 115 -51.52 -35.23 28.23
C ARG A 115 -51.88 -34.17 27.17
N LEU A 116 -53.08 -33.61 27.19
CA LEU A 116 -53.47 -32.47 26.36
C LEU A 116 -52.87 -31.18 26.92
N GLU A 117 -53.00 -30.93 28.23
CA GLU A 117 -52.44 -29.77 28.94
C GLU A 117 -50.90 -29.71 28.80
N GLU A 118 -50.20 -30.84 28.88
CA GLU A 118 -48.77 -30.95 28.56
C GLU A 118 -48.44 -30.53 27.12
N ARG A 119 -49.29 -30.90 26.16
CA ARG A 119 -49.10 -30.61 24.73
C ARG A 119 -49.42 -29.16 24.40
N GLU A 120 -50.43 -28.58 25.03
CA GLU A 120 -50.75 -27.15 24.95
C GLU A 120 -49.63 -26.31 25.60
N SER A 121 -49.11 -26.72 26.76
CA SER A 121 -47.94 -26.09 27.41
C SER A 121 -46.69 -26.13 26.51
N PHE A 122 -46.43 -27.26 25.84
CA PHE A 122 -45.34 -27.38 24.88
C PHE A 122 -45.58 -26.54 23.61
N LEU A 123 -46.80 -26.52 23.08
CA LEU A 123 -47.18 -25.73 21.91
C LEU A 123 -47.02 -24.22 22.19
N ASN A 124 -47.50 -23.74 23.34
CA ASN A 124 -47.35 -22.34 23.76
C ASN A 124 -45.87 -21.93 23.90
N LYS A 125 -45.01 -22.82 24.44
CA LYS A 125 -43.55 -22.60 24.47
C LYS A 125 -42.95 -22.52 23.06
N LYS A 126 -43.45 -23.31 22.10
CA LYS A 126 -42.99 -23.26 20.71
C LYS A 126 -43.50 -22.04 19.95
N ILE A 127 -44.75 -21.62 20.17
CA ILE A 127 -45.30 -20.37 19.64
C ILE A 127 -44.47 -19.19 20.12
N LYS A 128 -44.16 -19.11 21.43
CA LYS A 128 -43.27 -18.06 21.94
C LYS A 128 -41.89 -18.12 21.29
N GLN A 129 -41.23 -19.29 21.24
CA GLN A 129 -39.92 -19.41 20.61
C GLN A 129 -39.93 -18.95 19.14
N THR A 130 -41.01 -19.20 18.39
CA THR A 130 -41.16 -18.70 17.02
C THR A 130 -41.36 -17.19 16.97
N GLN A 131 -42.10 -16.59 17.92
CA GLN A 131 -42.26 -15.14 18.02
C GLN A 131 -40.93 -14.44 18.35
N ASP A 132 -40.20 -14.93 19.36
CA ASP A 132 -38.89 -14.41 19.77
C ASP A 132 -37.91 -14.39 18.56
N LEU A 133 -37.90 -15.47 17.74
CA LEU A 133 -37.09 -15.59 16.52
C LEU A 133 -37.57 -14.70 15.35
N ILE A 134 -38.85 -14.32 15.30
CA ILE A 134 -39.37 -13.37 14.30
C ILE A 134 -38.91 -11.95 14.63
N GLU A 135 -38.85 -11.60 15.92
CA GLU A 135 -38.38 -10.30 16.41
C GLU A 135 -36.85 -10.15 16.22
N GLU A 136 -36.06 -11.19 16.54
CA GLU A 136 -34.62 -11.26 16.25
C GLU A 136 -34.32 -11.15 14.74
N LYS A 137 -35.10 -11.85 13.90
CA LYS A 137 -35.02 -11.68 12.44
C LYS A 137 -35.37 -10.24 12.02
N GLY A 138 -36.27 -9.56 12.74
CA GLY A 138 -36.61 -8.16 12.52
C GLY A 138 -35.43 -7.23 12.76
N THR A 139 -34.75 -7.35 13.90
CA THR A 139 -33.59 -6.50 14.24
C THR A 139 -32.42 -6.75 13.29
N LEU A 140 -32.07 -8.01 13.01
CA LEU A 140 -31.01 -8.36 12.07
C LEU A 140 -31.26 -7.82 10.66
N ASN A 141 -32.52 -7.77 10.18
CA ASN A 141 -32.84 -7.14 8.90
C ASN A 141 -32.61 -5.62 8.90
N SER A 142 -32.84 -4.94 10.03
CA SER A 142 -32.54 -3.50 10.18
C SER A 142 -31.03 -3.26 10.13
N GLU A 143 -30.26 -4.01 10.91
CA GLU A 143 -28.79 -3.93 10.94
C GLU A 143 -28.18 -4.19 9.55
N ILE A 144 -28.73 -5.15 8.78
CA ILE A 144 -28.35 -5.43 7.40
C ILE A 144 -28.66 -4.25 6.45
N CYS A 145 -29.66 -3.42 6.73
CA CYS A 145 -29.93 -2.20 5.97
C CYS A 145 -28.95 -1.09 6.34
N ASP A 146 -28.77 -0.82 7.64
CA ASP A 146 -27.84 0.22 8.13
C ASP A 146 -26.39 -0.03 7.66
N LEU A 147 -25.96 -1.30 7.61
CA LEU A 147 -24.65 -1.70 7.10
C LEU A 147 -24.51 -1.54 5.58
N LYS A 148 -25.59 -1.68 4.80
CA LYS A 148 -25.59 -1.43 3.34
C LYS A 148 -25.47 0.06 3.02
N ASP A 149 -26.23 0.89 3.72
CA ASP A 149 -26.17 2.34 3.55
C ASP A 149 -24.78 2.86 3.95
N MET A 150 -24.20 2.31 5.03
CA MET A 150 -22.81 2.63 5.42
C MET A 150 -21.78 2.15 4.38
N LEU A 151 -22.00 1.00 3.72
CA LEU A 151 -21.13 0.52 2.65
C LEU A 151 -21.20 1.43 1.43
N GLU A 152 -22.40 1.81 0.98
CA GLU A 152 -22.60 2.71 -0.17
C GLU A 152 -21.96 4.09 0.06
N VAL A 153 -22.03 4.62 1.28
CA VAL A 153 -21.31 5.85 1.69
C VAL A 153 -19.79 5.68 1.63
N LYS A 154 -19.26 4.51 2.00
CA LYS A 154 -17.82 4.21 1.91
C LYS A 154 -17.37 4.04 0.46
N GLU A 155 -18.15 3.38 -0.39
CA GLU A 155 -17.88 3.26 -1.83
C GLU A 155 -17.87 4.64 -2.51
N LYS A 156 -18.88 5.48 -2.25
CA LYS A 156 -18.91 6.89 -2.70
C LYS A 156 -17.66 7.64 -2.24
N LYS A 157 -17.19 7.42 -1.01
CA LYS A 157 -15.96 8.06 -0.50
C LYS A 157 -14.69 7.54 -1.18
N ILE A 158 -14.59 6.23 -1.46
CA ILE A 158 -13.48 5.62 -2.20
C ILE A 158 -13.40 6.21 -3.61
N ASN A 159 -14.54 6.27 -4.32
CA ASN A 159 -14.62 6.82 -5.69
C ASN A 159 -14.19 8.30 -5.76
N ILE A 160 -14.51 9.11 -4.72
CA ILE A 160 -14.05 10.50 -4.62
C ILE A 160 -12.54 10.59 -4.35
N LEU A 161 -11.99 9.66 -3.56
CA LEU A 161 -10.54 9.63 -3.27
C LEU A 161 -9.74 9.14 -4.48
N GLN A 162 -10.21 8.15 -5.23
CA GLN A 162 -9.61 7.70 -6.49
C GLN A 162 -9.48 8.85 -7.49
N LYS A 163 -10.58 9.57 -7.76
CA LYS A 163 -10.56 10.76 -8.63
C LYS A 163 -9.61 11.87 -8.16
N LYS A 164 -9.42 12.01 -6.85
CA LYS A 164 -8.43 12.95 -6.30
C LYS A 164 -6.99 12.45 -6.53
N VAL A 165 -6.73 11.15 -6.44
CA VAL A 165 -5.42 10.56 -6.77
C VAL A 165 -5.12 10.71 -8.26
N GLU A 166 -6.07 10.39 -9.14
CA GLU A 166 -5.96 10.56 -10.60
C GLU A 166 -5.58 12.00 -10.99
N ASN A 167 -6.34 13.00 -10.50
CA ASN A 167 -6.04 14.43 -10.72
C ASN A 167 -4.65 14.83 -10.17
N LEU A 168 -4.23 14.30 -9.02
CA LEU A 168 -2.91 14.61 -8.46
C LEU A 168 -1.77 13.95 -9.26
N GLN A 169 -1.98 12.75 -9.82
CA GLN A 169 -1.03 12.09 -10.72
C GLN A 169 -0.89 12.85 -12.04
N GLU A 170 -1.98 13.37 -12.60
CA GLU A 170 -1.95 14.23 -13.79
C GLU A 170 -1.20 15.53 -13.54
N GLN A 171 -1.47 16.22 -12.42
CA GLN A 171 -0.74 17.43 -12.02
C GLN A 171 0.76 17.19 -11.78
N LEU A 172 1.13 16.01 -11.26
CA LEU A 172 2.53 15.63 -11.05
C LEU A 172 3.22 15.40 -12.41
N LYS A 173 2.58 14.63 -13.31
CA LYS A 173 3.06 14.37 -14.67
C LYS A 173 3.22 15.65 -15.51
N ASP A 174 2.38 16.66 -15.30
CA ASP A 174 2.52 17.98 -15.93
C ASP A 174 3.61 18.84 -15.29
N LYS A 175 3.98 18.58 -14.03
CA LYS A 175 5.15 19.19 -13.39
C LYS A 175 6.46 18.55 -13.84
N ASP A 176 6.48 17.24 -14.05
CA ASP A 176 7.65 16.54 -14.59
C ASP A 176 8.01 17.09 -15.98
N LYS A 177 7.05 17.17 -16.91
CA LYS A 177 7.24 17.83 -18.22
C LYS A 177 7.77 19.26 -18.14
N GLN A 178 7.33 20.03 -17.12
CA GLN A 178 7.81 21.39 -16.90
C GLN A 178 9.28 21.39 -16.45
N LEU A 179 9.67 20.46 -15.57
CA LEU A 179 11.06 20.28 -15.14
C LEU A 179 11.95 19.82 -16.31
N ASP A 180 11.50 18.86 -17.13
CA ASP A 180 12.21 18.42 -18.34
C ASP A 180 12.50 19.61 -19.28
N SER A 181 11.45 20.39 -19.60
CA SER A 181 11.59 21.57 -20.48
C SER A 181 12.45 22.71 -19.91
N LEU A 182 12.64 22.75 -18.59
CA LEU A 182 13.56 23.67 -17.92
C LEU A 182 14.99 23.10 -17.90
N GLY A 183 15.14 21.78 -17.80
CA GLY A 183 16.40 21.07 -17.98
C GLY A 183 16.99 21.28 -19.37
N ASP A 184 16.21 21.07 -20.44
CA ASP A 184 16.61 21.32 -21.82
C ASP A 184 17.05 22.77 -22.06
N ARG A 185 16.35 23.73 -21.43
CA ARG A 185 16.74 25.15 -21.48
C ARG A 185 18.01 25.43 -20.69
N MET A 186 18.22 24.76 -19.57
CA MET A 186 19.43 24.91 -18.75
C MET A 186 20.66 24.33 -19.46
N THR A 187 20.54 23.16 -20.10
CA THR A 187 21.64 22.55 -20.86
C THR A 187 21.98 23.36 -22.12
N SER A 188 20.97 23.92 -22.82
CA SER A 188 21.20 24.86 -23.92
C SER A 188 21.97 26.11 -23.45
N LEU A 189 21.52 26.75 -22.36
CA LEU A 189 22.20 27.93 -21.81
C LEU A 189 23.60 27.63 -21.27
N GLN A 190 23.83 26.42 -20.75
CA GLN A 190 25.16 25.97 -20.33
C GLN A 190 26.09 25.75 -21.54
N ALA A 191 25.58 25.20 -22.64
CA ALA A 191 26.31 25.10 -23.90
C ALA A 191 26.67 26.50 -24.43
N ASP A 192 25.69 27.42 -24.50
CA ASP A 192 25.89 28.81 -24.91
C ASP A 192 26.95 29.52 -24.04
N SER A 193 26.90 29.34 -22.71
CA SER A 193 27.93 29.84 -21.79
C SER A 193 29.31 29.30 -22.15
N SER A 194 29.47 27.99 -22.29
CA SER A 194 30.77 27.38 -22.62
C SER A 194 31.30 27.79 -24.00
N ASN A 195 30.41 28.08 -24.96
CA ASN A 195 30.77 28.67 -26.24
C ASN A 195 31.27 30.11 -26.07
N THR A 196 30.64 30.92 -25.21
CA THR A 196 31.13 32.28 -24.91
C THR A 196 32.44 32.27 -24.13
N ASP A 197 32.64 31.34 -23.19
CA ASP A 197 33.90 31.17 -22.45
C ASP A 197 35.04 30.80 -23.42
N THR A 198 34.77 29.87 -24.35
CA THR A 198 35.74 29.50 -25.40
C THR A 198 36.07 30.67 -26.32
N ALA A 199 35.06 31.46 -26.73
CA ALA A 199 35.27 32.64 -27.56
C ALA A 199 36.04 33.75 -26.85
N LEU A 200 35.87 33.90 -25.53
CA LEU A 200 36.66 34.82 -24.71
C LEU A 200 38.13 34.37 -24.65
N ILE A 201 38.41 33.09 -24.41
CA ILE A 201 39.78 32.56 -24.41
C ILE A 201 40.49 32.86 -25.74
N THR A 202 39.86 32.58 -26.89
CA THR A 202 40.45 32.89 -28.21
C THR A 202 40.68 34.39 -28.44
N LEU A 203 39.85 35.27 -27.85
CA LEU A 203 40.06 36.72 -27.90
C LEU A 203 41.18 37.18 -26.95
N GLU A 204 41.37 36.53 -25.79
CA GLU A 204 42.48 36.78 -24.87
C GLU A 204 43.82 36.32 -25.46
N GLU A 205 43.85 35.17 -26.14
CA GLU A 205 45.00 34.68 -26.92
C GLU A 205 45.37 35.66 -28.04
N ALA A 206 44.41 36.03 -28.90
CA ALA A 206 44.63 36.97 -30.00
C ALA A 206 45.03 38.38 -29.51
N LEU A 207 44.52 38.83 -28.36
CA LEU A 207 44.95 40.08 -27.74
C LEU A 207 46.39 39.99 -27.21
N SER A 208 46.79 38.84 -26.67
CA SER A 208 48.14 38.59 -26.18
C SER A 208 49.16 38.59 -27.32
N GLU A 209 48.86 37.93 -28.46
CA GLU A 209 49.68 38.01 -29.68
C GLU A 209 49.89 39.48 -30.14
N LYS A 210 48.83 40.30 -30.10
CA LYS A 210 48.91 41.72 -30.49
C LYS A 210 49.70 42.58 -29.50
N ILE A 211 49.76 42.18 -28.23
CA ILE A 211 50.63 42.82 -27.22
C ILE A 211 52.10 42.46 -27.49
N GLU A 212 52.42 41.19 -27.77
CA GLU A 212 53.78 40.76 -28.12
C GLU A 212 54.28 41.41 -29.42
N GLU A 213 53.44 41.50 -30.46
CA GLU A 213 53.75 42.19 -31.71
C GLU A 213 54.03 43.69 -31.47
N ALA A 214 53.24 44.35 -30.62
CA ALA A 214 53.46 45.75 -30.23
C ALA A 214 54.75 45.94 -29.40
N GLU A 215 55.09 45.00 -28.52
CA GLU A 215 56.36 44.98 -27.78
C GLU A 215 57.57 44.80 -28.73
N MET A 216 57.45 43.96 -29.75
CA MET A 216 58.47 43.77 -30.79
C MET A 216 58.72 45.06 -31.58
N TYR A 217 57.70 45.69 -32.16
CA TYR A 217 57.84 46.96 -32.88
C TYR A 217 58.35 48.11 -31.99
N LYS A 218 58.01 48.10 -30.69
CA LYS A 218 58.50 49.03 -29.67
C LYS A 218 59.98 48.81 -29.35
N ASN A 219 60.47 47.58 -29.40
CA ASN A 219 61.89 47.26 -29.22
C ASN A 219 62.71 47.57 -30.48
N GLU A 220 62.21 47.25 -31.67
CA GLU A 220 62.79 47.67 -32.94
C GLU A 220 62.91 49.21 -33.04
N ASN A 221 61.89 49.95 -32.58
CA ASN A 221 61.94 51.41 -32.48
C ASN A 221 63.00 51.95 -31.50
N LYS A 222 63.36 51.21 -30.44
CA LYS A 222 64.47 51.59 -29.55
C LYS A 222 65.81 51.38 -30.26
N GLU A 223 65.96 50.24 -30.93
CA GLU A 223 67.17 49.88 -31.65
C GLU A 223 67.45 50.85 -32.81
N LEU A 224 66.46 51.14 -33.65
CA LEU A 224 66.58 52.14 -34.71
C LEU A 224 66.91 53.55 -34.19
N LYS A 225 66.44 53.92 -32.99
CA LYS A 225 66.81 55.18 -32.32
C LYS A 225 68.24 55.16 -31.79
N SER A 226 68.70 54.03 -31.26
CA SER A 226 70.09 53.81 -30.84
C SER A 226 71.05 53.94 -32.03
N GLN A 227 70.71 53.28 -33.15
CA GLN A 227 71.45 53.37 -34.40
C GLN A 227 71.49 54.80 -34.94
N LEU A 228 70.35 55.52 -34.97
CA LEU A 228 70.29 56.93 -35.34
C LEU A 228 71.20 57.81 -34.47
N ALA A 229 71.17 57.64 -33.16
CA ALA A 229 72.05 58.37 -32.24
C ALA A 229 73.53 58.11 -32.55
N SER A 230 73.93 56.84 -32.75
CA SER A 230 75.32 56.50 -33.10
C SER A 230 75.76 57.04 -34.47
N LEU A 231 74.83 57.21 -35.41
CA LEU A 231 75.11 57.83 -36.71
C LEU A 231 75.19 59.36 -36.63
N GLN A 232 74.41 59.99 -35.74
CA GLN A 232 74.52 61.42 -35.47
C GLN A 232 75.82 61.76 -34.72
N GLU A 233 76.22 60.93 -33.74
CA GLU A 233 77.50 61.05 -33.04
C GLU A 233 78.66 60.96 -34.04
N ARG A 234 78.70 59.89 -34.85
CA ARG A 234 79.71 59.71 -35.91
C ARG A 234 79.70 60.79 -37.00
N LEU A 235 78.56 61.42 -37.27
CA LEU A 235 78.51 62.61 -38.14
C LEU A 235 79.18 63.79 -37.46
N SER A 236 78.87 64.06 -36.18
CA SER A 236 79.49 65.16 -35.43
C SER A 236 81.00 64.98 -35.20
N GLU A 237 81.48 63.75 -34.98
CA GLU A 237 82.91 63.43 -34.96
C GLU A 237 83.58 63.76 -36.30
N LYS A 238 82.88 63.48 -37.40
CA LYS A 238 83.40 63.68 -38.75
C LYS A 238 83.39 65.16 -39.14
N GLU A 239 82.34 65.90 -38.79
CA GLU A 239 82.25 67.35 -38.93
C GLU A 239 83.32 68.05 -38.07
N ALA A 240 83.56 67.59 -36.84
CA ALA A 240 84.64 68.09 -35.99
C ALA A 240 86.02 67.80 -36.56
N CYS A 241 86.28 66.58 -37.05
CA CYS A 241 87.55 66.20 -37.67
C CYS A 241 87.81 66.96 -38.99
N GLU A 242 86.77 67.19 -39.80
CA GLU A 242 86.86 68.02 -41.00
C GLU A 242 87.08 69.50 -40.64
N ALA A 243 86.44 70.01 -39.58
CA ALA A 243 86.69 71.35 -39.05
C ALA A 243 88.12 71.52 -38.49
N GLU A 244 88.65 70.54 -37.75
CA GLU A 244 90.05 70.54 -37.29
C GLU A 244 91.03 70.47 -38.47
N HIS A 245 90.75 69.64 -39.47
CA HIS A 245 91.57 69.54 -40.68
C HIS A 245 91.60 70.88 -41.44
N VAL A 246 90.46 71.53 -41.62
CA VAL A 246 90.38 72.88 -42.22
C VAL A 246 91.09 73.90 -41.33
N ALA A 247 90.84 73.92 -40.02
CA ALA A 247 91.46 74.86 -39.09
C ALA A 247 93.00 74.72 -39.02
N ARG A 248 93.51 73.50 -39.22
CA ARG A 248 94.96 73.21 -39.24
C ARG A 248 95.62 73.64 -40.55
N TRP A 249 95.07 73.23 -41.70
CA TRP A 249 95.74 73.45 -43.00
C TRP A 249 95.41 74.80 -43.65
N ASN A 250 94.25 75.40 -43.38
CA ASN A 250 93.88 76.68 -44.00
C ASN A 250 94.84 77.84 -43.64
N PRO A 251 95.35 77.96 -42.40
CA PRO A 251 96.42 78.92 -42.09
C PRO A 251 97.72 78.65 -42.83
N GLU A 252 98.19 77.39 -42.88
CA GLU A 252 99.42 77.00 -43.57
C GLU A 252 99.34 77.23 -45.10
N LEU A 253 98.18 76.94 -45.69
CA LEU A 253 97.89 77.24 -47.10
C LEU A 253 97.80 78.76 -47.34
N SER A 254 97.22 79.54 -46.42
CA SER A 254 97.12 81.00 -46.53
C SER A 254 98.48 81.69 -46.36
N GLU A 255 99.32 81.22 -45.44
CA GLU A 255 100.70 81.68 -45.26
C GLU A 255 101.53 81.36 -46.51
N ARG A 256 101.42 80.14 -47.04
CA ARG A 256 102.11 79.74 -48.27
C ARG A 256 101.62 80.51 -49.50
N LEU A 257 100.33 80.84 -49.58
CA LEU A 257 99.78 81.74 -50.60
C LEU A 257 100.36 83.15 -50.48
N GLN A 258 100.48 83.67 -49.26
CA GLN A 258 101.06 84.99 -48.98
C GLN A 258 102.57 85.03 -49.32
N VAL A 259 103.33 83.98 -48.98
CA VAL A 259 104.73 83.82 -49.40
C VAL A 259 104.84 83.83 -50.92
N LEU A 260 104.07 82.99 -51.63
CA LEU A 260 104.05 82.97 -53.10
C LEU A 260 103.63 84.32 -53.72
N GLN A 261 102.75 85.08 -53.07
CA GLN A 261 102.46 86.46 -53.49
C GLN A 261 103.65 87.41 -53.29
N THR A 262 104.36 87.32 -52.16
CA THR A 262 105.58 88.14 -51.95
C THR A 262 106.73 87.74 -52.87
N GLU A 263 106.87 86.45 -53.20
CA GLU A 263 107.83 85.95 -54.19
C GLU A 263 107.45 86.42 -55.60
N ALA A 264 106.16 86.40 -55.98
CA ALA A 264 105.70 86.93 -57.25
C ALA A 264 105.90 88.46 -57.37
N VAL A 265 105.75 89.21 -56.28
CA VAL A 265 106.11 90.64 -56.23
C VAL A 265 107.62 90.83 -56.33
N CYS A 266 108.42 90.04 -55.61
CA CYS A 266 109.89 90.10 -55.67
C CYS A 266 110.39 89.80 -57.08
N HIS A 267 109.94 88.71 -57.70
CA HIS A 267 110.27 88.37 -59.08
C HIS A 267 109.79 89.42 -60.09
N LYS A 268 108.65 90.09 -59.84
CA LYS A 268 108.23 91.23 -60.66
C LYS A 268 109.20 92.41 -60.51
N GLU A 269 109.67 92.72 -59.30
CA GLU A 269 110.72 93.72 -59.11
C GLU A 269 112.06 93.29 -59.71
N GLU A 270 112.45 92.02 -59.62
CA GLU A 270 113.68 91.48 -60.25
C GLU A 270 113.61 91.55 -61.77
N VAL A 271 112.45 91.26 -62.36
CA VAL A 271 112.17 91.45 -63.79
C VAL A 271 112.18 92.94 -64.13
N GLU A 272 111.66 93.83 -63.29
CA GLU A 272 111.73 95.28 -63.53
C GLU A 272 113.17 95.83 -63.41
N LYS A 273 113.96 95.38 -62.43
CA LYS A 273 115.40 95.68 -62.29
C LYS A 273 116.19 95.13 -63.47
N SER A 274 115.94 93.89 -63.87
CA SER A 274 116.58 93.25 -65.04
C SER A 274 116.14 93.90 -66.36
N ASN A 275 114.89 94.36 -66.48
CA ASN A 275 114.40 95.07 -67.66
C ASN A 275 114.98 96.49 -67.71
N ALA A 276 115.14 97.18 -66.58
CA ALA A 276 115.86 98.45 -66.52
C ALA A 276 117.33 98.30 -66.92
N GLU A 277 118.00 97.23 -66.44
CA GLU A 277 119.37 96.89 -66.88
C GLU A 277 119.39 96.48 -68.36
N ILE A 278 118.39 95.75 -68.88
CA ILE A 278 118.25 95.47 -70.31
C ILE A 278 118.03 96.77 -71.10
N GLN A 279 117.28 97.76 -70.63
CA GLN A 279 117.15 99.05 -71.32
C GLN A 279 118.48 99.84 -71.30
N ARG A 280 119.22 99.82 -70.18
CA ARG A 280 120.57 100.38 -70.07
C ARG A 280 121.54 99.68 -71.03
N LEU A 281 121.55 98.36 -71.02
CA LEU A 281 122.36 97.53 -71.91
C LEU A 281 121.91 97.66 -73.37
N LEU A 282 120.64 97.92 -73.67
CA LEU A 282 120.16 98.21 -75.04
C LEU A 282 120.48 99.63 -75.50
N ALA A 283 120.69 100.59 -74.60
CA ALA A 283 121.28 101.88 -74.97
C ALA A 283 122.75 101.68 -75.32
N LEU A 284 123.53 101.06 -74.42
CA LEU A 284 124.93 100.67 -74.64
C LEU A 284 125.10 99.75 -75.86
N LEU A 285 124.15 98.88 -76.15
CA LEU A 285 124.17 97.98 -77.29
C LEU A 285 123.57 98.60 -78.56
N ARG A 286 122.94 99.79 -78.51
CA ARG A 286 122.72 100.63 -79.71
C ARG A 286 123.97 101.42 -80.06
N GLU A 287 124.67 101.95 -79.05
CA GLU A 287 125.99 102.57 -79.22
C GLU A 287 126.95 101.53 -79.82
N VAL A 288 127.13 100.39 -79.15
CA VAL A 288 127.95 99.28 -79.65
C VAL A 288 127.36 98.65 -80.92
N GLN A 289 126.05 98.62 -81.19
CA GLN A 289 125.56 98.18 -82.52
C GLN A 289 125.86 99.18 -83.62
N SER A 290 125.98 100.49 -83.35
CA SER A 290 126.48 101.43 -84.36
C SER A 290 127.96 101.17 -84.68
N GLU A 291 128.78 100.86 -83.68
CA GLU A 291 130.19 100.48 -83.84
C GLU A 291 130.38 99.06 -84.42
N ARG A 292 129.42 98.16 -84.16
CA ARG A 292 129.46 96.73 -84.54
C ARG A 292 128.78 96.45 -85.88
N LEU A 293 127.80 97.24 -86.34
CA LEU A 293 127.34 97.16 -87.73
C LEU A 293 128.46 97.54 -88.72
N GLU A 294 129.45 98.32 -88.26
CA GLU A 294 130.70 98.61 -88.97
C GLU A 294 131.68 97.40 -89.02
N GLN A 295 131.49 96.36 -88.18
CA GLN A 295 132.47 95.27 -87.98
C GLN A 295 131.92 93.84 -88.17
N ASP A 296 130.66 93.55 -87.83
CA ASP A 296 130.07 92.20 -87.80
C ASP A 296 129.68 91.68 -89.20
N LYS A 297 130.69 91.23 -89.94
CA LYS A 297 130.52 90.46 -91.19
C LYS A 297 130.89 88.96 -91.06
N LYS A 298 130.97 88.35 -89.85
CA LYS A 298 131.41 86.93 -89.61
C LYS A 298 130.91 86.17 -88.30
N ILE A 299 130.11 85.05 -88.42
CA ILE A 299 130.04 83.73 -87.61
C ILE A 299 129.48 83.71 -86.11
N VAL A 300 128.77 82.74 -85.43
CA VAL A 300 128.06 81.38 -85.57
C VAL A 300 128.65 80.16 -84.74
N GLU A 301 128.00 79.15 -84.03
CA GLU A 301 126.67 78.85 -83.35
C GLU A 301 126.60 77.41 -82.62
N LEU A 302 125.48 76.95 -81.95
CA LEU A 302 125.03 75.55 -81.50
C LEU A 302 125.45 74.88 -80.11
N GLU A 303 124.87 73.82 -79.44
CA GLU A 303 123.47 73.31 -79.08
C GLU A 303 123.38 72.00 -78.12
N LYS A 304 122.21 71.65 -77.46
CA LYS A 304 121.68 70.31 -76.87
C LYS A 304 122.20 69.66 -75.50
N LYS A 305 121.64 68.60 -74.79
CA LYS A 305 120.27 68.07 -74.30
C LYS A 305 120.35 66.80 -73.29
N GLY A 306 119.30 66.26 -72.58
CA GLY A 306 119.35 65.13 -71.52
C GLY A 306 118.06 64.29 -71.06
N LYS A 307 118.11 63.33 -70.04
CA LYS A 307 117.10 62.27 -69.54
C LYS A 307 117.40 61.61 -68.10
N GLU A 308 116.75 60.63 -67.34
CA GLU A 308 115.37 60.03 -66.96
C GLU A 308 115.37 58.81 -65.88
N GLN A 309 114.22 58.36 -65.23
CA GLN A 309 113.85 57.06 -64.47
C GLN A 309 114.22 56.77 -62.93
N ASN A 310 113.80 55.79 -62.04
CA ASN A 310 112.69 54.78 -61.63
C ASN A 310 113.05 54.06 -60.21
N GLN A 311 112.41 53.13 -59.38
CA GLN A 311 111.06 52.49 -59.01
C GLN A 311 111.13 51.29 -57.91
N LYS A 312 110.09 50.94 -57.04
CA LYS A 312 109.65 49.57 -56.40
C LYS A 312 109.42 49.29 -54.82
N GLN A 313 108.51 48.32 -54.44
CA GLN A 313 108.41 47.26 -53.30
C GLN A 313 108.28 47.57 -51.74
N SER A 314 107.92 46.71 -50.70
CA SER A 314 106.98 45.52 -50.42
C SER A 314 106.97 44.87 -48.94
N VAL A 315 105.95 44.03 -48.49
CA VAL A 315 105.82 42.98 -47.34
C VAL A 315 105.35 43.33 -45.85
N ASN A 316 104.99 42.33 -44.95
CA ASN A 316 104.29 42.34 -43.58
C ASN A 316 104.61 41.01 -42.73
N PRO A 317 104.00 40.45 -41.59
CA PRO A 317 103.05 40.79 -40.44
C PRO A 317 103.33 40.17 -38.96
N GLY A 318 102.42 40.22 -37.92
CA GLY A 318 102.41 39.27 -36.71
C GLY A 318 101.73 39.58 -35.30
N GLN A 319 101.35 38.51 -34.52
CA GLN A 319 101.24 38.25 -33.01
C GLN A 319 100.06 38.57 -31.99
N ALA A 320 99.58 37.49 -31.29
CA ALA A 320 99.22 37.17 -29.85
C ALA A 320 98.32 37.99 -28.84
N GLY A 321 97.60 37.27 -27.94
CA GLY A 321 96.80 37.75 -26.76
C GLY A 321 96.28 36.60 -25.81
N GLU A 322 95.70 36.87 -24.62
CA GLU A 322 95.38 35.84 -23.56
C GLU A 322 94.33 36.21 -22.43
N LEU A 323 94.21 35.38 -21.35
CA LEU A 323 93.51 35.50 -20.01
C LEU A 323 92.05 34.96 -19.75
N ILE A 324 91.81 34.53 -18.49
CA ILE A 324 90.72 33.64 -17.94
C ILE A 324 90.62 33.78 -16.37
N PRO A 325 89.91 32.97 -15.51
CA PRO A 325 88.66 32.13 -15.55
C PRO A 325 87.66 32.35 -14.35
N ASN A 326 86.45 31.72 -14.30
CA ASN A 326 85.74 31.33 -13.03
C ASN A 326 84.47 30.43 -13.19
N THR A 327 84.41 29.21 -12.61
CA THR A 327 83.21 28.33 -12.59
C THR A 327 83.17 27.33 -11.41
N SER A 328 82.85 27.76 -10.18
CA SER A 328 82.85 26.85 -8.99
C SER A 328 81.77 27.14 -7.92
N ARG A 329 80.60 27.68 -8.30
CA ARG A 329 79.44 27.85 -7.39
C ARG A 329 78.13 27.24 -7.89
N GLN A 330 77.95 27.11 -9.20
CA GLN A 330 76.68 26.66 -9.80
C GLN A 330 76.37 25.17 -9.60
N LEU A 331 77.35 24.34 -9.21
CA LEU A 331 77.15 22.89 -9.01
C LEU A 331 76.48 22.57 -7.66
N ASP A 332 76.78 23.33 -6.61
CA ASP A 332 76.26 23.06 -5.27
C ASP A 332 74.76 23.42 -5.18
N ASP A 333 74.37 24.57 -5.72
CA ASP A 333 72.97 25.02 -5.78
C ASP A 333 72.09 24.07 -6.60
N LEU A 334 72.58 23.58 -7.74
CA LEU A 334 71.89 22.58 -8.56
C LEU A 334 71.76 21.23 -7.83
N THR A 335 72.77 20.84 -7.06
CA THR A 335 72.72 19.61 -6.25
C THR A 335 71.69 19.72 -5.13
N ALA A 336 71.62 20.87 -4.45
CA ALA A 336 70.60 21.14 -3.42
C ALA A 336 69.17 21.16 -4.01
N ALA A 337 69.00 21.71 -5.21
CA ALA A 337 67.71 21.70 -5.91
C ALA A 337 67.26 20.28 -6.29
N LEU A 338 68.17 19.45 -6.82
CA LEU A 338 67.88 18.04 -7.16
C LEU A 338 67.54 17.19 -5.92
N GLU A 339 68.24 17.41 -4.81
CA GLU A 339 67.99 16.71 -3.55
C GLU A 339 66.64 17.11 -2.92
N LYS A 340 66.13 18.33 -3.22
CA LYS A 340 64.78 18.77 -2.86
C LYS A 340 63.70 18.12 -3.74
N THR A 341 63.82 18.18 -5.06
CA THR A 341 62.81 17.59 -5.97
C THR A 341 62.72 16.07 -5.81
N ARG A 342 63.82 15.40 -5.47
CA ARG A 342 63.83 13.97 -5.08
C ARG A 342 62.94 13.68 -3.86
N LYS A 343 63.01 14.51 -2.81
CA LYS A 343 62.17 14.36 -1.60
C LYS A 343 60.70 14.66 -1.88
N GLU A 344 60.41 15.61 -2.77
CA GLU A 344 59.05 15.90 -3.25
C GLU A 344 58.49 14.75 -4.12
N LEU A 345 59.33 14.09 -4.92
CA LEU A 345 58.99 12.89 -5.68
C LEU A 345 58.69 11.68 -4.76
N ASP A 346 59.49 11.44 -3.73
CA ASP A 346 59.24 10.34 -2.79
C ASP A 346 58.02 10.63 -1.89
N ALA A 347 57.75 11.89 -1.54
CA ALA A 347 56.52 12.28 -0.86
C ALA A 347 55.26 12.11 -1.74
N THR A 348 55.35 12.37 -3.05
CA THR A 348 54.23 12.12 -3.98
C THR A 348 54.03 10.62 -4.25
N ARG A 349 55.10 9.81 -4.29
CA ARG A 349 55.01 8.33 -4.31
C ARG A 349 54.31 7.78 -3.07
N GLN A 350 54.63 8.27 -1.87
CA GLN A 350 53.95 7.85 -0.64
C GLN A 350 52.46 8.24 -0.64
N ARG A 351 52.12 9.44 -1.11
CA ARG A 351 50.72 9.87 -1.28
C ARG A 351 49.98 8.99 -2.29
N LEU A 352 50.60 8.67 -3.43
CA LEU A 352 50.02 7.79 -4.45
C LEU A 352 49.74 6.39 -3.89
N SER A 353 50.70 5.79 -3.16
CA SER A 353 50.51 4.50 -2.51
C SER A 353 49.39 4.54 -1.45
N SER A 354 49.29 5.62 -0.66
CA SER A 354 48.20 5.80 0.30
C SER A 354 46.84 5.91 -0.40
N VAL A 355 46.73 6.68 -1.49
CA VAL A 355 45.50 6.79 -2.30
C VAL A 355 45.14 5.45 -2.94
N GLN A 356 46.12 4.70 -3.45
CA GLN A 356 45.90 3.39 -4.07
C GLN A 356 45.42 2.34 -3.06
N ASN A 357 45.96 2.34 -1.83
CA ASN A 357 45.45 1.52 -0.74
C ASN A 357 44.01 1.90 -0.36
N ASN A 358 43.73 3.19 -0.15
CA ASN A 358 42.38 3.69 0.11
C ASN A 358 41.38 3.32 -1.00
N LEU A 359 41.81 3.36 -2.27
CA LEU A 359 40.99 2.94 -3.41
C LEU A 359 40.66 1.44 -3.29
N SER A 360 41.67 0.59 -3.08
CA SER A 360 41.45 -0.86 -2.92
C SER A 360 40.55 -1.21 -1.72
N GLU A 361 40.61 -0.44 -0.63
CA GLU A 361 39.69 -0.59 0.50
C GLU A 361 38.25 -0.24 0.11
N ARG A 362 38.04 0.83 -0.66
CA ARG A 362 36.70 1.18 -1.17
C ARG A 362 36.19 0.16 -2.19
N ASP A 363 37.04 -0.36 -3.07
CA ASP A 363 36.66 -1.42 -4.03
C ASP A 363 36.26 -2.72 -3.31
N ASN A 364 36.99 -3.08 -2.25
CA ASN A 364 36.64 -4.23 -1.40
C ASN A 364 35.29 -4.01 -0.68
N GLU A 365 35.06 -2.83 -0.10
CA GLU A 365 33.79 -2.52 0.58
C GLU A 365 32.61 -2.40 -0.40
N LEU A 366 32.79 -1.81 -1.58
CA LEU A 366 31.80 -1.82 -2.66
C LEU A 366 31.50 -3.25 -3.16
N SER A 367 32.49 -4.13 -3.15
CA SER A 367 32.28 -5.54 -3.51
C SER A 367 31.54 -6.31 -2.41
N ARG A 368 31.83 -6.02 -1.13
CA ARG A 368 31.09 -6.53 0.03
C ARG A 368 29.63 -6.09 0.01
N ILE A 369 29.37 -4.79 -0.14
CA ILE A 369 28.00 -4.23 -0.19
C ILE A 369 27.21 -4.86 -1.35
N ARG A 370 27.82 -5.03 -2.53
CA ARG A 370 27.18 -5.74 -3.66
C ARG A 370 26.85 -7.20 -3.35
N ALA A 371 27.76 -7.92 -2.68
CA ALA A 371 27.53 -9.31 -2.28
C ALA A 371 26.44 -9.45 -1.20
N ASP A 372 26.41 -8.55 -0.22
CA ASP A 372 25.40 -8.57 0.85
C ASP A 372 24.02 -8.12 0.35
N HIS A 373 23.94 -7.15 -0.58
CA HIS A 373 22.70 -6.77 -1.27
C HIS A 373 22.13 -7.93 -2.13
N SER A 374 22.99 -8.70 -2.82
CA SER A 374 22.60 -9.90 -3.57
C SER A 374 22.01 -10.99 -2.66
N LYS A 375 22.59 -11.22 -1.47
CA LYS A 375 21.99 -12.12 -0.46
C LYS A 375 20.62 -11.63 0.00
N GLN A 376 20.49 -10.33 0.31
CA GLN A 376 19.23 -9.74 0.75
C GLN A 376 18.12 -9.88 -0.30
N LEU A 377 18.41 -9.64 -1.57
CA LEU A 377 17.49 -9.92 -2.69
C LEU A 377 17.05 -11.39 -2.72
N THR A 378 18.00 -12.32 -2.55
CA THR A 378 17.74 -13.76 -2.55
C THR A 378 16.83 -14.18 -1.36
N GLU A 379 17.11 -13.66 -0.16
CA GLU A 379 16.29 -13.87 1.04
C GLU A 379 14.87 -13.28 0.89
N ILE A 380 14.75 -12.07 0.34
CA ILE A 380 13.44 -11.44 0.05
C ILE A 380 12.63 -12.26 -0.95
N LEU A 381 13.25 -12.79 -2.00
CA LEU A 381 12.58 -13.66 -2.98
C LEU A 381 12.12 -14.99 -2.33
N GLN A 382 12.98 -15.62 -1.51
CA GLN A 382 12.62 -16.83 -0.79
C GLN A 382 11.47 -16.61 0.21
N LEU A 383 11.48 -15.51 0.96
CA LEU A 383 10.40 -15.14 1.88
C LEU A 383 9.09 -14.83 1.14
N LYS A 384 9.14 -14.14 -0.01
CA LYS A 384 7.98 -13.95 -0.89
C LYS A 384 7.39 -15.29 -1.36
N GLN A 385 8.24 -16.20 -1.84
CA GLN A 385 7.81 -17.52 -2.31
C GLN A 385 7.18 -18.35 -1.18
N GLN A 386 7.77 -18.33 0.02
CA GLN A 386 7.22 -19.00 1.20
C GLN A 386 5.86 -18.42 1.62
N ALA A 387 5.70 -17.09 1.59
CA ALA A 387 4.43 -16.42 1.89
C ALA A 387 3.34 -16.75 0.86
N LEU A 388 3.68 -16.81 -0.43
CA LEU A 388 2.75 -17.23 -1.49
C LEU A 388 2.30 -18.68 -1.32
N LEU A 389 3.24 -19.61 -1.03
CA LEU A 389 2.92 -21.02 -0.76
C LEU A 389 2.01 -21.18 0.47
N ALA A 390 2.22 -20.40 1.53
CA ALA A 390 1.35 -20.38 2.70
C ALA A 390 -0.08 -19.90 2.34
N ALA A 391 -0.20 -18.81 1.57
CA ALA A 391 -1.50 -18.28 1.14
C ALA A 391 -2.26 -19.21 0.17
N VAL A 392 -1.55 -20.00 -0.66
CA VAL A 392 -2.16 -21.06 -1.48
C VAL A 392 -2.67 -22.20 -0.58
N SER A 393 -1.86 -22.64 0.39
CA SER A 393 -2.25 -23.68 1.35
C SER A 393 -3.48 -23.29 2.20
N GLU A 394 -3.55 -22.02 2.64
CA GLU A 394 -4.72 -21.48 3.34
C GLU A 394 -5.98 -21.51 2.47
N LYS A 395 -5.89 -21.05 1.21
CA LYS A 395 -7.01 -21.09 0.25
C LYS A 395 -7.48 -22.51 -0.06
N ASP A 396 -6.56 -23.44 -0.28
CA ASP A 396 -6.91 -24.84 -0.52
C ASP A 396 -7.49 -25.49 0.76
N GLY A 397 -7.06 -25.06 1.96
CA GLY A 397 -7.70 -25.39 3.24
C GLY A 397 -9.15 -24.89 3.34
N CYS A 398 -9.42 -23.63 2.95
CA CYS A 398 -10.78 -23.08 2.89
C CYS A 398 -11.66 -23.83 1.88
N ILE A 399 -11.13 -24.21 0.71
CA ILE A 399 -11.85 -25.01 -0.29
C ILE A 399 -12.22 -26.38 0.30
N ASN A 400 -11.28 -27.08 0.94
CA ASN A 400 -11.55 -28.36 1.60
C ASN A 400 -12.64 -28.25 2.68
N LEU A 401 -12.66 -27.17 3.46
CA LEU A 401 -13.70 -26.93 4.47
C LEU A 401 -15.09 -26.67 3.85
N LEU A 402 -15.15 -26.01 2.69
CA LEU A 402 -16.39 -25.81 1.94
C LEU A 402 -16.89 -27.13 1.30
N GLU A 403 -15.99 -27.89 0.67
CA GLU A 403 -16.33 -29.19 0.04
C GLU A 403 -16.75 -30.26 1.07
N LEU A 404 -16.22 -30.20 2.30
CA LEU A 404 -16.58 -31.10 3.40
C LEU A 404 -17.78 -30.63 4.25
N SER A 405 -18.37 -29.46 3.98
CA SER A 405 -19.48 -28.90 4.77
C SER A 405 -20.86 -29.33 4.23
N PRO A 406 -21.61 -30.25 4.90
CA PRO A 406 -22.88 -30.77 4.39
C PRO A 406 -24.07 -29.84 4.72
N MET A 407 -23.98 -28.57 4.33
CA MET A 407 -25.04 -27.57 4.54
C MET A 407 -26.00 -27.51 3.34
N ARG A 408 -27.30 -27.51 3.63
CA ARG A 408 -28.37 -27.56 2.63
C ARG A 408 -28.56 -26.22 1.91
N ASN A 409 -28.32 -26.23 0.60
CA ASN A 409 -28.77 -25.23 -0.39
C ASN A 409 -28.15 -23.82 -0.24
N MET A 410 -28.02 -23.11 -1.37
CA MET A 410 -27.52 -21.72 -1.46
C MET A 410 -26.02 -21.51 -1.19
N SER A 411 -25.17 -22.34 -1.79
CA SER A 411 -23.98 -21.82 -2.49
C SER A 411 -24.23 -22.05 -3.99
N THR A 412 -23.98 -21.05 -4.82
CA THR A 412 -24.32 -21.09 -6.24
C THR A 412 -23.20 -21.80 -7.01
N PRO A 413 -23.49 -22.64 -8.03
CA PRO A 413 -22.45 -23.17 -8.91
C PRO A 413 -21.57 -22.08 -9.54
N GLU A 414 -22.14 -20.88 -9.69
CA GLU A 414 -21.44 -19.67 -10.09
C GLU A 414 -20.26 -19.31 -9.17
N ASP A 415 -20.40 -19.45 -7.85
CA ASP A 415 -19.37 -19.08 -6.86
C ASP A 415 -18.17 -20.04 -6.91
N VAL A 416 -18.44 -21.32 -7.11
CA VAL A 416 -17.38 -22.33 -7.34
C VAL A 416 -16.69 -22.08 -8.69
N MET A 417 -17.41 -21.58 -9.69
CA MET A 417 -16.82 -21.22 -10.99
C MET A 417 -16.08 -19.88 -10.97
N THR A 418 -16.50 -18.86 -10.21
CA THR A 418 -15.72 -17.61 -10.06
C THR A 418 -14.40 -17.87 -9.33
N LEU A 419 -14.42 -18.63 -8.22
CA LEU A 419 -13.21 -19.04 -7.51
C LEU A 419 -12.26 -19.87 -8.39
N ARG A 420 -12.78 -20.76 -9.26
CA ARG A 420 -11.95 -21.48 -10.25
C ARG A 420 -11.35 -20.54 -11.31
N ARG A 421 -12.14 -19.64 -11.89
CA ARG A 421 -11.67 -18.60 -12.83
C ARG A 421 -10.68 -17.61 -12.19
N GLU A 422 -10.69 -17.46 -10.86
CA GLU A 422 -9.70 -16.68 -10.13
C GLU A 422 -8.43 -17.45 -9.87
N LYS A 423 -8.50 -18.72 -9.42
CA LYS A 423 -7.33 -19.61 -9.31
C LYS A 423 -6.58 -19.71 -10.65
N GLU A 424 -7.32 -19.86 -11.75
CA GLU A 424 -6.76 -19.92 -13.10
C GLU A 424 -6.15 -18.59 -13.57
N ARG A 425 -6.77 -17.45 -13.25
CA ARG A 425 -6.16 -16.12 -13.49
C ARG A 425 -4.88 -15.92 -12.68
N PHE A 426 -4.85 -16.29 -11.40
CA PHE A 426 -3.63 -16.22 -10.57
C PHE A 426 -2.51 -17.11 -11.12
N ILE A 427 -2.81 -18.35 -11.53
CA ILE A 427 -1.82 -19.27 -12.12
C ILE A 427 -1.25 -18.70 -13.43
N ASN A 428 -2.08 -18.11 -14.29
CA ASN A 428 -1.59 -17.53 -15.55
C ASN A 428 -0.79 -16.24 -15.32
N HIS A 429 -1.17 -15.41 -14.34
CA HIS A 429 -0.40 -14.21 -13.98
C HIS A 429 0.96 -14.57 -13.36
N GLN A 430 0.99 -15.62 -12.52
CA GLN A 430 2.24 -16.15 -11.98
C GLN A 430 3.14 -16.70 -13.08
N LYS A 431 2.61 -17.46 -14.05
CA LYS A 431 3.39 -17.90 -15.22
C LYS A 431 3.96 -16.74 -16.04
N GLN A 432 3.16 -15.70 -16.30
CA GLN A 432 3.68 -14.51 -17.01
C GLN A 432 4.81 -13.82 -16.23
N GLN A 433 4.74 -13.83 -14.90
CA GLN A 433 5.79 -13.28 -14.06
C GLN A 433 7.04 -14.19 -14.02
N ASP A 434 6.87 -15.51 -13.95
CA ASP A 434 7.97 -16.49 -14.08
C ASP A 434 8.64 -16.40 -15.48
N ASP A 435 7.87 -16.16 -16.54
CA ASP A 435 8.35 -15.96 -17.92
C ASP A 435 9.05 -14.59 -18.09
N GLU A 436 8.57 -13.51 -17.46
CA GLU A 436 9.20 -12.18 -17.51
C GLU A 436 10.50 -12.11 -16.68
N ASP A 437 10.51 -12.67 -15.46
CA ASP A 437 11.74 -12.76 -14.66
C ASP A 437 12.77 -13.68 -15.36
N GLY A 438 12.31 -14.71 -16.10
CA GLY A 438 13.14 -15.59 -16.92
C GLY A 438 13.76 -14.95 -18.18
N ILE A 439 13.36 -13.72 -18.54
CA ILE A 439 13.94 -12.96 -19.67
C ILE A 439 15.11 -12.06 -19.23
N TRP A 440 15.31 -11.87 -17.91
CA TRP A 440 16.33 -10.99 -17.33
C TRP A 440 17.44 -11.73 -16.54
N ALA A 441 17.55 -13.05 -16.71
CA ALA A 441 18.54 -13.93 -16.06
C ALA A 441 19.59 -14.47 -17.04
#